data_AF-A0A949I059-F1
#
_entry.id   AF-A0A949I059-F1
#
_cell.length_a   1.000
_cell.length_b   1.000
_cell.length_c   1.000
_cell.angle_alpha   90.00
_cell.angle_beta   90.00
_cell.angle_gamma   90.00
#
_symmetry.space_group_name_H-M   'P 1'
#
loop_
_entity.id
_entity.type
_entity.pdbx_description
1 polymer ?
#
loop_
_entity_poly.entity_id
_entity_poly.type
_entity_poly.pdbx_seq_one_letter_code
_entity_poly.pdbx_strand_id
1 'polypeptide(L)'
;MVVDRVKYGPIEAAIDSVQRSNTWLSMSLREGKNREIRRVMQALELPVTRLIRVAYGPFQLGTLPRGAVEEVNGKVLREQVPGLAK
;
A
#
# COMPACT_ATOMS: atom_id res chain seq x y z
N MET A 1 -0.44 12.49 11.63
CA MET A 1 -0.23 11.82 12.94
C MET A 1 1.25 11.82 13.28
N VAL A 2 1.66 11.90 14.54
CA VAL A 2 3.08 11.78 14.92
C VAL A 2 3.27 10.51 15.73
N VAL A 3 4.17 9.64 15.30
CA VAL A 3 4.57 8.42 16.03
C VAL A 3 6.08 8.34 16.01
N ASP A 4 6.71 8.00 17.13
CA ASP A 4 8.17 7.88 17.25
C ASP A 4 8.94 9.09 16.70
N ARG A 5 8.42 10.31 16.94
CA ARG A 5 8.96 11.59 16.42
C ARG A 5 8.93 11.75 14.89
N VAL A 6 8.29 10.82 14.18
CA VAL A 6 8.04 10.90 12.74
C VAL A 6 6.63 11.44 12.50
N LYS A 7 6.52 12.54 11.77
CA LYS A 7 5.24 13.08 11.31
C LYS A 7 4.81 12.34 10.06
N TYR A 8 3.69 11.62 10.14
CA TYR A 8 3.00 11.02 9.01
C TYR A 8 1.89 11.94 8.50
N GLY A 9 1.77 12.03 7.19
CA GLY A 9 0.72 12.67 6.43
C GLY A 9 -0.61 11.91 6.53
N PRO A 10 -1.60 12.31 5.72
CA PRO A 10 -2.89 11.65 5.68
C PRO A 10 -2.75 10.24 5.10
N ILE A 11 -3.41 9.29 5.77
CA ILE A 11 -3.56 7.92 5.31
C ILE A 11 -5.06 7.71 5.13
N GLU A 12 -5.47 7.35 3.92
CA GLU A 12 -6.85 6.97 3.64
C GLU A 12 -6.99 5.48 3.95
N ALA A 13 -8.03 5.10 4.69
CA ALA A 13 -8.29 3.73 5.05
C ALA A 13 -9.77 3.40 4.87
N ALA A 14 -10.05 2.24 4.28
CA ALA A 14 -11.38 1.68 4.14
C ALA A 14 -11.41 0.26 4.72
N ILE A 15 -12.53 -0.11 5.33
CA ILE A 15 -12.75 -1.47 5.81
C ILE A 15 -13.30 -2.29 4.64
N ASP A 16 -12.56 -3.31 4.23
CA ASP A 16 -12.99 -4.22 3.16
C ASP A 16 -13.87 -5.34 3.70
N SER A 17 -13.51 -5.87 4.86
CA SER A 17 -14.20 -6.98 5.50
C SER A 17 -13.88 -7.06 6.98
N VAL A 18 -14.89 -7.34 7.79
CA VAL A 18 -14.74 -7.63 9.21
C VAL A 18 -15.02 -9.11 9.44
N GLN A 19 -14.03 -9.83 9.95
CA GLN A 19 -14.17 -11.23 10.38
C GLN A 19 -14.11 -11.28 11.91
N ARG A 20 -14.44 -12.44 12.50
CA ARG A 20 -14.41 -12.58 13.98
C ARG A 20 -13.02 -12.34 14.58
N SER A 21 -11.95 -12.68 13.86
CA SER A 21 -10.58 -12.65 14.37
C SER A 21 -9.67 -11.63 13.69
N ASN A 22 -10.06 -11.09 12.54
CA ASN A 22 -9.27 -10.11 11.80
C ASN A 22 -10.17 -9.19 10.97
N THR A 23 -9.65 -8.01 10.66
CA THR A 23 -10.29 -7.04 9.77
C THR A 23 -9.35 -6.74 8.62
N TRP A 24 -9.87 -6.80 7.41
CA TRP A 24 -9.14 -6.39 6.21
C TRP A 24 -9.35 -4.91 5.97
N LEU A 25 -8.25 -4.21 5.79
CA LEU A 25 -8.20 -2.77 5.57
C LEU A 25 -7.45 -2.50 4.26
N SER A 26 -8.09 -1.75 3.38
CA SER A 26 -7.42 -1.12 2.25
C SER A 26 -6.90 0.24 2.69
N MET A 27 -5.59 0.44 2.57
CA MET A 27 -4.94 1.68 2.99
C MET A 27 -4.18 2.31 1.82
N SER A 28 -4.40 3.61 1.59
CA SER A 28 -3.75 4.39 0.55
C SER A 28 -2.86 5.46 1.18
N LEU A 29 -1.58 5.45 0.79
CA LEU A 29 -0.56 6.36 1.29
C LEU A 29 0.12 7.04 0.11
N ARG A 30 0.41 8.33 0.26
CA ARG A 30 1.21 9.11 -0.70
C ARG A 30 2.69 9.16 -0.34
N GLU A 31 3.04 8.67 0.84
CA GLU A 31 4.41 8.54 1.32
C GLU A 31 4.78 7.08 1.56
N GLY A 32 6.08 6.81 1.67
CA GLY A 32 6.63 5.47 1.82
C GLY A 32 7.72 5.41 2.87
N LYS A 33 7.47 5.95 4.07
CA LYS A 33 8.47 5.90 5.15
C LYS A 33 8.65 4.47 5.66
N ASN A 34 9.81 4.19 6.25
CA ASN A 34 10.16 2.85 6.69
C ASN A 34 9.14 2.29 7.70
N ARG A 35 8.49 1.18 7.34
CA ARG A 35 7.47 0.47 8.14
C ARG A 35 6.32 1.35 8.62
N GLU A 36 5.99 2.37 7.86
CA GLU A 36 4.98 3.38 8.20
C GLU A 36 3.64 2.78 8.64
N ILE A 37 3.01 1.95 7.80
CA ILE A 37 1.73 1.30 8.13
C ILE A 37 1.83 0.52 9.45
N ARG A 38 2.91 -0.24 9.64
CA ARG A 38 3.09 -1.05 10.85
C ARG A 38 3.24 -0.18 12.10
N ARG A 39 3.98 0.93 12.01
CA ARG A 39 4.18 1.87 13.13
C ARG A 39 2.90 2.61 13.48
N VAL A 40 2.18 3.09 12.47
CA VAL A 40 0.88 3.77 12.66
C VAL A 40 -0.13 2.84 13.31
N MET A 41 -0.29 1.63 12.78
CA MET A 41 -1.24 0.65 13.34
C MET A 41 -0.85 0.21 14.76
N GLN A 42 0.45 0.03 15.03
CA GLN A 42 0.94 -0.28 16.38
C GLN A 42 0.65 0.84 17.38
N ALA A 43 0.80 2.10 16.98
CA ALA A 43 0.46 3.25 17.82
C ALA A 43 -1.04 3.36 18.11
N LEU A 44 -1.88 2.73 17.28
CA LEU A 44 -3.32 2.60 17.49
C LEU A 44 -3.70 1.30 18.23
N GLU A 45 -2.71 0.55 18.74
CA GLU A 45 -2.89 -0.75 19.41
C GLU A 45 -3.52 -1.83 18.50
N LEU A 46 -3.39 -1.68 17.19
CA LEU A 46 -3.90 -2.61 16.18
C LEU A 46 -2.74 -3.45 15.59
N PRO A 47 -2.57 -4.71 16.00
CA PRO A 47 -1.48 -5.55 15.50
C PRO A 47 -1.69 -5.95 14.03
N VAL A 48 -0.69 -5.69 13.19
CA VAL A 48 -0.72 -6.04 11.76
C VAL A 48 -0.20 -7.45 11.53
N THR A 49 -1.12 -8.40 11.32
CA THR A 49 -0.81 -9.81 11.05
C THR A 49 -0.34 -10.04 9.62
N ARG A 50 -0.97 -9.39 8.63
CA ARG A 50 -0.64 -9.49 7.21
C ARG A 50 -0.66 -8.11 6.56
N LEU A 51 0.37 -7.82 5.77
CA LEU A 51 0.46 -6.59 4.99
C LEU A 51 0.86 -6.95 3.57
N ILE A 52 0.02 -6.60 2.61
CA ILE A 52 0.24 -6.85 1.19
C ILE A 52 0.11 -5.52 0.47
N ARG A 53 1.10 -5.19 -0.36
CA ARG A 53 0.97 -4.07 -1.29
C ARG A 53 0.25 -4.55 -2.54
N VAL A 54 -1.01 -4.15 -2.68
CA VAL A 54 -1.87 -4.55 -3.80
C VAL A 54 -1.75 -3.61 -5.01
N ALA A 55 -1.26 -2.40 -4.80
CA ALA A 55 -1.03 -1.43 -5.88
C ALA A 55 0.17 -0.53 -5.55
N TYR A 56 0.77 0.04 -6.60
CA TYR A 56 1.81 1.06 -6.48
C TYR A 56 1.66 2.07 -7.62
N GLY A 57 1.34 3.32 -7.26
CA GLY A 57 1.00 4.33 -8.23
C GLY A 57 -0.16 3.85 -9.13
N PRO A 58 0.01 3.85 -10.46
CA PRO A 58 -1.04 3.43 -11.37
C PRO A 58 -1.08 1.89 -11.60
N PHE A 59 -0.12 1.14 -11.05
CA PHE A 59 0.00 -0.29 -11.26
C PHE A 59 -0.69 -1.08 -10.16
N GLN A 60 -1.47 -2.09 -10.57
CA GLN A 60 -2.14 -3.02 -9.67
C GLN A 60 -1.49 -4.39 -9.74
N LEU A 61 -1.49 -5.12 -8.61
CA LEU A 61 -0.99 -6.49 -8.54
C LEU A 61 -1.87 -7.46 -9.35
N GLY A 62 -3.18 -7.18 -9.45
CA GLY A 62 -4.12 -7.98 -10.20
C GLY A 62 -4.13 -9.45 -9.75
N THR A 63 -4.02 -10.36 -10.73
CA THR A 63 -4.03 -11.81 -10.53
C THR A 63 -2.62 -12.43 -10.53
N LEU A 64 -1.58 -11.61 -10.43
CA LEU A 64 -0.19 -12.07 -10.52
C LEU A 64 0.14 -13.05 -9.37
N PRO A 65 0.62 -14.28 -9.67
CA PRO A 65 1.00 -15.23 -8.64
C PRO A 65 2.15 -14.73 -7.77
N ARG A 66 2.22 -15.24 -6.54
CA ARG A 66 3.31 -14.90 -5.63
C ARG A 66 4.67 -15.29 -6.24
N GLY A 67 5.58 -14.33 -6.32
CA GLY A 67 6.94 -14.54 -6.84
C GLY A 67 7.04 -14.50 -8.36
N ALA A 68 5.91 -14.39 -9.07
CA ALA A 68 5.92 -14.13 -10.50
C ALA A 68 6.26 -12.66 -10.79
N VAL A 69 6.68 -12.41 -12.03
CA VAL A 69 6.98 -11.08 -12.56
C VAL A 69 6.30 -10.98 -13.92
N GLU A 70 5.68 -9.84 -14.17
CA GLU A 70 5.07 -9.52 -15.46
C GLU A 70 5.63 -8.17 -15.91
N GLU A 71 5.98 -8.09 -17.19
CA GLU A 71 6.46 -6.85 -17.78
C GLU A 71 5.28 -5.91 -18.05
N VAL A 72 5.43 -4.65 -17.67
CA VAL A 72 4.43 -3.62 -17.97
C VAL A 72 4.52 -3.26 -19.44
N ASN A 73 3.39 -3.33 -20.15
CA ASN A 73 3.32 -2.92 -21.55
C ASN A 73 3.81 -1.47 -21.70
N GLY A 74 4.77 -1.25 -22.61
CA GLY A 74 5.38 0.06 -22.83
C GLY A 74 4.40 1.18 -23.20
N LYS A 75 3.25 0.86 -23.80
CA LYS A 75 2.17 1.85 -24.03
C LYS A 75 1.57 2.33 -22.70
N VAL A 76 1.22 1.40 -21.81
CA VAL A 76 0.66 1.69 -20.49
C VAL A 76 1.67 2.47 -19.66
N LEU A 77 2.95 2.11 -19.73
CA LEU A 77 4.02 2.81 -19.03
C LEU A 77 4.10 4.29 -19.44
N ARG A 78 4.03 4.58 -20.74
CA ARG A 78 4.06 5.96 -21.28
C ARG A 78 2.83 6.77 -20.86
N GLU A 79 1.65 6.15 -20.91
CA GLU A 79 0.39 6.81 -20.57
C GLU A 79 0.28 7.10 -19.07
N GLN A 80 0.65 6.13 -18.24
CA GLN A 80 0.47 6.22 -16.79
C GLN A 80 1.66 6.85 -16.07
N VAL A 81 2.85 6.85 -16.67
CA VAL A 81 4.07 7.43 -16.09
C VAL A 81 4.85 8.24 -17.12
N PRO A 82 4.36 9.44 -17.49
CA PRO A 82 4.93 10.25 -18.58
C PRO A 82 6.40 10.63 -18.40
N GLY A 83 6.91 10.64 -17.15
CA GLY A 83 8.29 11.02 -16.82
C GLY A 83 9.32 9.88 -16.81
N LEU A 84 8.90 8.63 -17.01
CA LEU A 84 9.79 7.46 -17.00
C LEU A 84 10.10 6.90 -18.39
N ALA A 85 9.31 7.28 -19.40
CA ALA A 85 9.56 6.91 -20.78
C ALA A 85 10.67 7.79 -21.38
N LYS A 86 11.87 7.22 -21.50
CA LYS A 86 12.90 7.76 -22.40
C LYS A 86 12.64 7.29 -23.83
#